data_AF-A0A512NMJ0-F1
#
_entry.id   AF-A0A512NMJ0-F1
#
_cell.length_a   1.000
_cell.length_b   1.000
_cell.length_c   1.000
_cell.angle_alpha   90.00
_cell.angle_beta   90.00
_cell.angle_gamma   90.00
#
_symmetry.space_group_name_H-M   'P 1'
#
loop_
_entity.id
_entity.type
_entity.pdbx_description
1 polymer ?
#
loop_
_entity_poly.entity_id
_entity_poly.type
_entity_poly.pdbx_seq_one_letter_code
_entity_poly.pdbx_strand_id
1 'polypeptide(L)'
;MCGKSHLRPGKLATVATAAPQRLRCNSNPSQGKYMVVVTNLTVTNAKRINVTNWVTVRDVFGPQQIPDPSPRGDCVVQATTGPRNDEAEWSQIAWRGGEAVYGNPNQRLVKRQAAGSTTITASIGTNTDRLVLWTLWAEVSVLTKGPRPPNAKPWSAGTPFPGPDQCGAHDVQSPLMGTNARGQIVAVAKLSPPGIGQVLSATGKHTLFNLRREVAAHDFTDGTRQAFKKSTGGWVDDTLQGMQVLTSAASDEIYDTDAPDLPAGAQTAETYNNFRQWLEWDGRPCSNYGYWHWQARWKDQQVTLKDVGQGSITLPAQAFYKKP
;
A
#
# COMPACT_ATOMS: atom_id res chain seq x y z
N MET A 1 15.19 -74.99 -32.09
CA MET A 1 16.61 -75.37 -31.96
C MET A 1 17.14 -74.67 -30.71
N CYS A 2 17.25 -75.38 -29.59
CA CYS A 2 18.53 -75.84 -29.02
C CYS A 2 19.53 -74.68 -28.91
N GLY A 3 19.85 -74.11 -27.75
CA GLY A 3 20.05 -74.70 -26.43
C GLY A 3 21.54 -74.58 -26.10
N LYS A 4 21.90 -74.07 -24.92
CA LYS A 4 23.06 -74.54 -24.14
C LYS A 4 23.12 -73.86 -22.77
N SER A 5 23.07 -74.74 -21.78
CA SER A 5 23.33 -74.60 -20.36
C SER A 5 24.78 -74.24 -20.08
N HIS A 6 25.04 -73.53 -18.98
CA HIS A 6 26.29 -73.60 -18.23
C HIS A 6 26.00 -73.56 -16.72
N LEU A 7 26.25 -74.71 -16.09
CA LEU A 7 26.32 -74.95 -14.66
C LEU A 7 27.65 -74.43 -14.12
N ARG A 8 27.65 -73.87 -12.90
CA ARG A 8 28.84 -73.80 -12.03
C ARG A 8 28.45 -74.04 -10.56
N PRO A 9 29.41 -74.49 -9.73
CA PRO A 9 29.18 -75.52 -8.72
C PRO A 9 29.05 -74.99 -7.28
N GLY A 10 28.64 -75.93 -6.43
CA GLY A 10 28.27 -75.78 -5.04
C GLY A 10 29.27 -75.09 -4.11
N LYS A 11 28.69 -74.48 -3.07
CA LYS A 11 29.36 -74.20 -1.81
C LYS A 11 28.50 -74.78 -0.69
N LEU A 12 29.00 -75.86 -0.09
CA LEU A 12 28.58 -76.39 1.21
C LEU A 12 29.00 -75.40 2.29
N ALA A 13 28.10 -75.02 3.19
CA ALA A 13 28.43 -74.69 4.59
C ALA A 13 27.18 -74.50 5.46
N THR A 14 27.07 -75.41 6.43
CA THR A 14 26.69 -75.17 7.84
C THR A 14 25.22 -74.90 8.18
N VAL A 15 24.58 -75.97 8.65
CA VAL A 15 23.37 -75.96 9.49
C VAL A 15 23.71 -75.27 10.81
N ALA A 16 23.19 -74.06 11.01
CA ALA A 16 23.15 -73.42 12.32
C ALA A 16 21.80 -73.70 12.97
N THR A 17 21.84 -74.44 14.07
CA THR A 17 20.69 -74.77 14.92
C THR A 17 20.08 -73.47 15.46
N ALA A 18 18.80 -73.24 15.14
CA ALA A 18 18.05 -72.08 15.62
C ALA A 18 17.89 -72.14 17.14
N ALA A 19 18.44 -71.16 17.85
CA ALA A 19 18.02 -70.85 19.21
C ALA A 19 16.61 -70.23 19.18
N PRO A 20 15.71 -70.56 20.12
CA PRO A 20 14.39 -69.94 20.18
C PRO A 20 14.56 -68.44 20.42
N GLN A 21 14.29 -67.63 19.39
CA GLN A 21 14.06 -66.20 19.55
C GLN A 21 12.85 -66.05 20.48
N ARG A 22 13.11 -65.74 21.75
CA ARG A 22 12.10 -65.17 22.63
C ARG A 22 11.52 -63.96 21.90
N LEU A 23 10.24 -64.04 21.50
CA LEU A 23 9.44 -62.86 21.23
C LEU A 23 9.51 -61.98 22.48
N ARG A 24 10.42 -61.01 22.47
CA ARG A 24 10.30 -59.86 23.34
C ARG A 24 9.14 -59.08 22.76
N CYS A 25 7.97 -59.24 23.37
CA CYS A 25 6.90 -58.26 23.28
C CYS A 25 7.48 -56.96 23.85
N ASN A 26 8.11 -56.16 22.98
CA ASN A 26 8.35 -54.75 23.25
C ASN A 26 6.96 -54.12 23.31
N SER A 27 6.36 -54.18 24.49
CA SER A 27 5.31 -53.25 24.88
C SER A 27 5.96 -51.88 24.84
N ASN A 28 5.84 -51.21 23.69
CA ASN A 28 6.18 -49.81 23.56
C ASN A 28 5.52 -49.11 24.75
N PRO A 29 6.28 -48.47 25.65
CA PRO A 29 5.70 -47.73 26.74
C PRO A 29 4.69 -46.80 26.11
N SER A 30 3.44 -46.89 26.57
CA SER A 30 2.30 -46.10 26.11
C SER A 30 2.80 -44.71 25.73
N GLN A 31 2.93 -44.45 24.43
CA GLN A 31 3.16 -43.10 23.94
C GLN A 31 2.01 -42.31 24.52
N GLY A 32 2.28 -41.55 25.59
CA GLY A 32 1.30 -40.66 26.18
C GLY A 32 0.70 -39.89 25.02
N LYS A 33 -0.63 -39.93 24.86
CA LYS A 33 -1.31 -39.14 23.83
C LYS A 33 -0.95 -37.69 24.11
N TYR A 34 0.10 -37.19 23.47
CA TYR A 34 0.43 -35.78 23.52
C TYR A 34 -0.73 -35.06 22.88
N MET A 35 -1.30 -34.10 23.59
CA MET A 35 -2.36 -33.27 23.06
C MET A 35 -1.75 -32.37 22.00
N VAL A 36 -2.10 -32.61 20.74
CA VAL A 36 -1.65 -31.76 19.63
C VAL A 36 -2.40 -30.44 19.71
N VAL A 37 -1.68 -29.33 19.57
CA VAL A 37 -2.26 -27.98 19.60
C VAL A 37 -1.70 -27.13 18.47
N VAL A 38 -2.47 -26.13 18.03
CA VAL A 38 -1.94 -25.02 17.22
C VAL A 38 -1.23 -24.06 18.17
N THR A 39 0.05 -23.77 17.92
CA THR A 39 0.86 -22.90 18.77
C THR A 39 0.96 -21.48 18.25
N ASN A 40 0.86 -21.29 16.93
CA ASN A 40 0.97 -19.98 16.29
C ASN A 40 0.43 -20.00 14.85
N LEU A 41 0.00 -18.82 14.39
CA LEU A 41 -0.23 -18.51 12.98
C LEU A 41 0.75 -17.44 12.49
N THR A 42 1.40 -17.69 11.36
CA THR A 42 2.27 -16.73 10.67
C THR A 42 1.72 -16.43 9.28
N VAL A 43 2.03 -15.25 8.72
CA VAL A 43 1.56 -14.85 7.40
C VAL A 43 2.73 -14.32 6.58
N THR A 44 2.92 -14.85 5.38
CA THR A 44 3.87 -14.31 4.39
C THR A 44 3.24 -13.14 3.64
N ASN A 45 4.07 -12.24 3.10
CA ASN A 45 3.62 -11.09 2.29
C ASN A 45 2.61 -10.16 2.98
N ALA A 46 2.57 -10.14 4.31
CA ALA A 46 1.75 -9.26 5.13
C ALA A 46 2.54 -8.79 6.35
N LYS A 47 2.19 -7.62 6.87
CA LYS A 47 2.76 -7.08 8.10
C LYS A 47 1.80 -7.34 9.25
N ARG A 48 2.30 -7.95 10.32
CA ARG A 48 1.55 -8.07 11.58
C ARG A 48 1.42 -6.69 12.21
N ILE A 49 0.19 -6.26 12.50
CA ILE A 49 -0.07 -4.97 13.16
C ILE A 49 -0.48 -5.13 14.62
N ASN A 50 -1.06 -6.28 15.00
CA ASN A 50 -1.23 -6.71 16.38
C ASN A 50 -1.34 -8.25 16.47
N VAL A 51 -1.78 -8.77 17.62
CA VAL A 51 -1.85 -10.22 17.85
C VAL A 51 -2.73 -10.96 16.84
N THR A 52 -3.85 -10.36 16.41
CA THR A 52 -4.86 -10.99 15.55
C THR A 52 -4.96 -10.38 14.16
N ASN A 53 -4.37 -9.21 13.90
CA ASN A 53 -4.52 -8.49 12.64
C ASN A 53 -3.22 -8.41 11.85
N TRP A 54 -3.33 -8.71 10.57
CA TRP A 54 -2.28 -8.60 9.57
C TRP A 54 -2.78 -7.73 8.41
N VAL A 55 -1.90 -6.95 7.82
CA VAL A 55 -2.22 -6.05 6.71
C VAL A 55 -1.27 -6.29 5.55
N THR A 56 -1.81 -6.34 4.35
CA THR A 56 -1.07 -6.34 3.09
C THR A 56 -1.70 -5.35 2.13
N VAL A 57 -0.96 -4.92 1.11
CA VAL A 57 -1.50 -4.06 0.05
C VAL A 57 -2.01 -4.94 -1.09
N ARG A 58 -3.13 -4.55 -1.69
CA ARG A 58 -3.68 -5.20 -2.89
C ARG A 58 -2.64 -5.24 -4.01
N ASP A 59 -2.52 -6.37 -4.68
CA ASP A 59 -1.71 -6.48 -5.90
C ASP A 59 -2.49 -5.85 -7.08
N VAL A 60 -1.86 -4.91 -7.79
CA VAL A 60 -2.40 -4.36 -9.03
C VAL A 60 -1.88 -5.20 -10.19
N PHE A 61 -2.77 -5.99 -10.80
CA PHE A 61 -2.51 -6.72 -12.05
C PHE A 61 -2.81 -5.80 -13.24
N GLY A 62 -1.77 -5.41 -13.98
CA GLY A 62 -1.81 -4.41 -15.06
C GLY A 62 -0.55 -3.52 -15.05
N PRO A 63 -0.35 -2.60 -16.02
CA PRO A 63 0.73 -1.62 -15.95
C PRO A 63 0.54 -0.75 -14.71
N GLN A 64 1.33 -1.02 -13.67
CA GLN A 64 1.41 -0.17 -12.51
C GLN A 64 2.03 1.16 -12.95
N GLN A 65 1.28 2.25 -12.80
CA GLN A 65 1.81 3.59 -13.06
C GLN A 65 2.86 4.00 -12.01
N ILE A 66 2.90 3.30 -10.86
CA ILE A 66 3.84 3.50 -9.75
C ILE A 66 4.56 2.16 -9.52
N PRO A 67 5.88 2.06 -9.73
CA PRO A 67 6.64 0.84 -9.44
C PRO A 67 6.55 0.44 -7.95
N ASP A 68 6.13 -0.79 -7.65
CA ASP A 68 6.28 -1.41 -6.32
C ASP A 68 7.39 -2.47 -6.39
N PRO A 69 8.54 -2.29 -5.69
CA PRO A 69 9.64 -3.25 -5.70
C PRO A 69 9.39 -4.50 -4.86
N SER A 70 8.26 -4.57 -4.14
CA SER A 70 7.99 -5.64 -3.19
C SER A 70 7.64 -6.97 -3.88
N PRO A 71 7.87 -8.11 -3.21
CA PRO A 71 7.43 -9.41 -3.70
C PRO A 71 5.91 -9.41 -3.94
N ARG A 72 5.53 -9.64 -5.20
CA ARG A 72 4.14 -9.88 -5.59
C ARG A 72 3.72 -11.29 -5.21
N GLY A 73 2.41 -11.50 -5.11
CA GLY A 73 1.85 -12.81 -4.86
C GLY A 73 1.06 -12.87 -3.56
N ASP A 74 0.26 -13.92 -3.46
CA ASP A 74 -0.72 -14.12 -2.41
C ASP A 74 -0.07 -14.25 -1.02
N CYS A 75 -0.89 -14.05 0.02
CA CYS A 75 -0.48 -14.31 1.39
C CYS A 75 -0.65 -15.79 1.70
N VAL A 76 0.36 -16.41 2.32
CA VAL A 76 0.26 -17.76 2.87
C VAL A 76 0.22 -17.65 4.39
N VAL A 77 -0.89 -18.09 4.97
CA VAL A 77 -1.03 -18.29 6.41
C VAL A 77 -0.56 -19.69 6.74
N GLN A 78 0.40 -19.82 7.64
CA GLN A 78 0.94 -21.10 8.08
C GLN A 78 0.70 -21.29 9.57
N ALA A 79 0.11 -22.43 9.93
CA ALA A 79 0.02 -22.89 11.30
C ALA A 79 1.28 -23.65 11.71
N THR A 80 1.75 -23.37 12.92
CA THR A 80 2.71 -24.22 13.64
C THR A 80 1.92 -25.04 14.65
N THR A 81 2.15 -26.34 14.68
CA THR A 81 1.58 -27.23 15.71
C THR A 81 2.65 -27.63 16.73
N GLY A 82 2.21 -28.18 17.85
CA GLY A 82 3.09 -28.87 18.79
C GLY A 82 2.46 -30.17 19.26
N PRO A 83 3.26 -31.15 19.70
CA PRO A 83 4.71 -31.02 19.98
C PRO A 83 5.67 -31.22 18.79
N ARG A 84 5.27 -31.85 17.69
CA ARG A 84 6.20 -32.29 16.63
C ARG A 84 6.27 -31.36 15.42
N ASN A 85 5.19 -30.62 15.15
CA ASN A 85 5.05 -29.80 13.95
C ASN A 85 5.34 -30.58 12.65
N ASP A 86 4.67 -31.74 12.50
CA ASP A 86 4.82 -32.65 11.36
C ASP A 86 3.50 -32.88 10.61
N GLU A 87 3.56 -33.60 9.49
CA GLU A 87 2.39 -33.87 8.64
C GLU A 87 1.25 -34.60 9.37
N ALA A 88 1.56 -35.45 10.34
CA ALA A 88 0.55 -36.16 11.12
C ALA A 88 -0.22 -35.20 12.04
N GLU A 89 0.46 -34.21 12.62
CA GLU A 89 -0.19 -33.14 13.37
C GLU A 89 -0.95 -32.17 12.45
N TRP A 90 -0.36 -31.79 11.32
CA TRP A 90 -0.96 -30.85 10.38
C TRP A 90 -2.27 -31.36 9.77
N SER A 91 -2.35 -32.68 9.53
CA SER A 91 -3.56 -33.34 9.02
C SER A 91 -4.76 -33.21 9.97
N GLN A 92 -4.53 -32.88 11.24
CA GLN A 92 -5.57 -32.72 12.26
C GLN A 92 -6.14 -31.29 12.31
N ILE A 93 -5.54 -30.33 11.59
CA ILE A 93 -5.97 -28.93 11.64
C ILE A 93 -7.31 -28.77 10.91
N ALA A 94 -8.34 -28.42 11.67
CA ALA A 94 -9.60 -27.93 11.13
C ALA A 94 -9.47 -26.44 10.79
N TRP A 95 -9.48 -26.13 9.50
CA TRP A 95 -9.37 -24.76 9.01
C TRP A 95 -10.74 -24.15 8.69
N ARG A 96 -10.85 -22.82 8.87
CA ARG A 96 -11.88 -21.97 8.28
C ARG A 96 -11.26 -20.73 7.66
N GLY A 97 -11.79 -20.33 6.50
CA GLY A 97 -11.27 -19.22 5.69
C GLY A 97 -10.04 -19.59 4.87
N GLY A 98 -9.77 -18.80 3.83
CA GLY A 98 -8.67 -19.00 2.90
C GLY A 98 -8.82 -20.24 2.00
N GLU A 99 -8.03 -20.31 0.93
CA GLU A 99 -7.96 -21.45 0.03
C GLU A 99 -6.91 -22.46 0.53
N ALA A 100 -7.09 -23.75 0.23
CA ALA A 100 -6.10 -24.77 0.61
C ALA A 100 -4.83 -24.63 -0.24
N VAL A 101 -3.65 -24.85 0.36
CA VAL A 101 -2.39 -24.96 -0.39
C VAL A 101 -2.12 -26.44 -0.67
N TYR A 102 -2.03 -26.81 -1.95
CA TYR A 102 -1.81 -28.21 -2.34
C TYR A 102 -0.51 -28.75 -1.74
N GLY A 103 -0.57 -29.97 -1.17
CA GLY A 103 0.56 -30.62 -0.52
C GLY A 103 0.97 -30.03 0.85
N ASN A 104 0.31 -28.98 1.33
CA ASN A 104 0.68 -28.28 2.58
C ASN A 104 -0.55 -28.09 3.50
N PRO A 105 -0.95 -29.13 4.26
CA PRO A 105 -2.17 -29.10 5.07
C PRO A 105 -2.15 -28.08 6.22
N ASN A 106 -0.97 -27.62 6.63
CA ASN A 106 -0.79 -26.55 7.61
C ASN A 106 -0.82 -25.14 7.02
N GLN A 107 -1.20 -24.98 5.75
CA GLN A 107 -1.22 -23.69 5.08
C GLN A 107 -2.58 -23.33 4.48
N ARG A 108 -2.87 -22.02 4.48
CA ARG A 108 -4.00 -21.41 3.79
C ARG A 108 -3.55 -20.22 2.97
N LEU A 109 -4.08 -20.11 1.76
CA LEU A 109 -3.81 -19.04 0.81
C LEU A 109 -4.88 -17.95 0.94
N VAL A 110 -4.48 -16.69 0.90
CA VAL A 110 -5.39 -15.55 0.76
C VAL A 110 -4.95 -14.70 -0.40
N LYS A 111 -5.85 -14.56 -1.38
CA LYS A 111 -5.60 -13.77 -2.59
C LYS A 111 -5.55 -12.28 -2.30
N ARG A 112 -4.63 -11.58 -2.97
CA ARG A 112 -4.45 -10.12 -2.83
C ARG A 112 -5.04 -9.30 -3.98
N GLN A 113 -5.88 -9.91 -4.82
CA GLN A 113 -6.42 -9.30 -6.04
C GLN A 113 -7.45 -8.18 -5.78
N ALA A 114 -8.11 -8.20 -4.63
CA ALA A 114 -9.12 -7.21 -4.24
C ALA A 114 -8.90 -6.76 -2.80
N ALA A 115 -9.30 -5.52 -2.50
CA ALA A 115 -9.35 -5.04 -1.13
C ALA A 115 -10.45 -5.79 -0.36
N GLY A 116 -10.20 -6.11 0.91
CA GLY A 116 -11.10 -6.92 1.71
C GLY A 116 -10.44 -7.42 2.99
N SER A 117 -11.18 -8.20 3.75
CA SER A 117 -10.67 -8.87 4.95
C SER A 117 -11.00 -10.35 4.91
N THR A 118 -10.06 -11.20 5.29
CA THR A 118 -10.27 -12.65 5.45
C THR A 118 -9.96 -13.04 6.89
N THR A 119 -10.95 -13.57 7.59
CA THR A 119 -10.69 -14.23 8.88
C THR A 119 -10.24 -15.66 8.62
N ILE A 120 -9.07 -16.02 9.16
CA ILE A 120 -8.53 -17.38 9.12
C ILE A 120 -8.56 -17.95 10.53
N THR A 121 -9.01 -19.20 10.65
CA THR A 121 -9.05 -19.92 11.92
C THR A 121 -8.47 -21.31 11.73
N ALA A 122 -7.55 -21.70 12.60
CA ALA A 122 -7.00 -23.04 12.70
C ALA A 122 -7.41 -23.64 14.03
N SER A 123 -7.86 -24.90 14.05
CA SER A 123 -8.28 -25.56 15.30
C SER A 123 -7.85 -27.02 15.34
N ILE A 124 -7.41 -27.47 16.52
CA ILE A 124 -7.16 -28.88 16.82
C ILE A 124 -7.85 -29.17 18.17
N GLY A 125 -8.88 -30.01 18.13
CA GLY A 125 -9.74 -30.25 19.30
C GLY A 125 -10.38 -28.96 19.80
N THR A 126 -10.12 -28.60 21.05
CA THR A 126 -10.61 -27.35 21.69
C THR A 126 -9.65 -26.17 21.54
N ASN A 127 -8.45 -26.39 20.99
CA ASN A 127 -7.47 -25.32 20.80
C ASN A 127 -7.73 -24.62 19.47
N THR A 128 -7.93 -23.32 19.51
CA THR A 128 -8.23 -22.50 18.34
C THR A 128 -7.32 -21.28 18.31
N ASP A 129 -6.71 -21.04 17.17
CA ASP A 129 -6.02 -19.78 16.87
C ASP A 129 -6.72 -19.08 15.69
N ARG A 130 -6.71 -17.74 15.71
CA ARG A 130 -7.44 -16.90 14.76
C ARG A 130 -6.62 -15.67 14.40
N LEU A 131 -6.63 -15.33 13.11
CA LEU A 131 -6.22 -14.02 12.63
C LEU A 131 -7.19 -13.45 11.61
N VAL A 132 -7.07 -12.15 11.35
CA VAL A 132 -7.73 -11.41 10.30
C VAL A 132 -6.66 -10.80 9.41
N LEU A 133 -6.66 -11.17 8.14
CA LEU A 133 -5.80 -10.59 7.12
C LEU A 133 -6.59 -9.55 6.33
N TRP A 134 -6.12 -8.31 6.35
CA TRP A 134 -6.67 -7.19 5.62
C TRP A 134 -5.85 -6.93 4.36
N THR A 135 -6.50 -6.95 3.20
CA THR A 135 -5.93 -6.48 1.94
C THR A 135 -6.38 -5.04 1.74
N LEU A 136 -5.46 -4.10 1.89
CA LEU A 136 -5.70 -2.66 1.84
C LEU A 136 -5.55 -2.12 0.41
N TRP A 137 -6.43 -1.19 0.07
CA TRP A 137 -6.29 -0.29 -1.08
C TRP A 137 -6.93 1.06 -0.74
N ALA A 138 -6.65 2.09 -1.54
CA ALA A 138 -7.30 3.38 -1.42
C ALA A 138 -7.68 3.95 -2.79
N GLU A 139 -8.77 4.70 -2.79
CA GLU A 139 -9.16 5.57 -3.90
C GLU A 139 -8.72 6.99 -3.57
N VAL A 140 -7.91 7.60 -4.44
CA VAL A 140 -7.47 8.99 -4.28
C VAL A 140 -8.31 9.87 -5.19
N SER A 141 -9.00 10.83 -4.58
CA SER A 141 -9.76 11.87 -5.27
C SER A 141 -9.18 13.24 -4.92
N VAL A 142 -9.18 14.17 -5.87
CA VAL A 142 -8.69 15.54 -5.65
C VAL A 142 -9.86 16.50 -5.78
N LEU A 143 -10.19 17.15 -4.66
CA LEU A 143 -11.24 18.15 -4.57
C LEU A 143 -10.67 19.50 -5.02
N THR A 144 -11.10 19.95 -6.20
CA THR A 144 -10.69 21.25 -6.78
C THR A 144 -11.80 22.30 -6.71
N LYS A 145 -12.93 21.96 -6.08
CA LYS A 145 -14.09 22.84 -5.90
C LYS A 145 -14.87 22.47 -4.65
N GLY A 146 -15.62 23.44 -4.11
CA GLY A 146 -16.49 23.23 -2.96
C GLY A 146 -15.79 23.42 -1.62
N PRO A 147 -16.50 23.14 -0.50
CA PRO A 147 -15.96 23.38 0.83
C PRO A 147 -14.79 22.44 1.15
N ARG A 148 -13.86 22.92 1.97
CA ARG A 148 -12.83 22.06 2.58
C ARG A 148 -13.49 20.99 3.46
N PRO A 149 -13.11 19.71 3.37
CA PRO A 149 -13.51 18.73 4.36
C PRO A 149 -13.10 19.19 5.77
N PRO A 150 -13.97 19.11 6.79
CA PRO A 150 -13.70 19.65 8.12
C PRO A 150 -12.45 19.03 8.77
N ASN A 151 -12.15 17.79 8.44
CA ASN A 151 -11.00 17.03 8.97
C ASN A 151 -9.69 17.29 8.21
N ALA A 152 -9.71 17.96 7.06
CA ALA A 152 -8.51 18.35 6.34
C ALA A 152 -7.83 19.55 7.03
N LYS A 153 -6.52 19.71 6.85
CA LYS A 153 -5.79 20.82 7.46
C LYS A 153 -6.24 22.17 6.86
N PRO A 154 -6.45 23.24 7.64
CA PRO A 154 -6.79 24.53 7.07
C PRO A 154 -5.61 25.13 6.30
N TRP A 155 -5.89 25.88 5.23
CA TRP A 155 -4.85 26.52 4.40
C TRP A 155 -4.02 27.58 5.16
N SER A 156 -4.58 28.17 6.22
CA SER A 156 -3.88 29.09 7.11
C SER A 156 -2.71 28.45 7.84
N ALA A 157 -2.65 27.12 7.94
CA ALA A 157 -1.58 26.43 8.65
C ALA A 157 -0.29 26.27 7.81
N GLY A 158 -0.29 26.70 6.55
CA GLY A 158 0.87 26.62 5.66
C GLY A 158 1.07 27.83 4.77
N THR A 159 0.19 28.84 4.82
CA THR A 159 0.25 29.98 3.90
C THR A 159 -0.05 31.32 4.59
N PRO A 160 0.69 32.39 4.26
CA PRO A 160 0.52 33.70 4.90
C PRO A 160 -0.75 34.45 4.47
N PHE A 161 -1.30 34.15 3.30
CA PHE A 161 -2.50 34.81 2.74
C PHE A 161 -3.51 33.77 2.24
N PRO A 162 -4.22 33.08 3.14
CA PRO A 162 -5.20 32.08 2.74
C PRO A 162 -6.34 32.76 1.96
N GLY A 163 -6.77 32.13 0.86
CA GLY A 163 -8.05 32.47 0.24
C GLY A 163 -9.22 32.00 1.10
N PRO A 164 -10.45 31.97 0.56
CA PRO A 164 -11.62 31.49 1.30
C PRO A 164 -11.43 30.02 1.72
N ASP A 165 -12.19 29.55 2.72
CA ASP A 165 -12.15 28.16 3.19
C ASP A 165 -12.86 27.19 2.22
N GLN A 166 -12.47 27.24 0.94
CA GLN A 166 -13.05 26.47 -0.17
C GLN A 166 -11.97 26.09 -1.19
N CYS A 167 -12.06 24.88 -1.73
CA CYS A 167 -11.26 24.48 -2.89
C CYS A 167 -11.67 25.30 -4.12
N GLY A 168 -10.70 25.63 -4.98
CA GLY A 168 -10.92 26.44 -6.17
C GLY A 168 -9.75 27.37 -6.48
N ALA A 169 -9.89 28.08 -7.59
CA ALA A 169 -8.95 29.09 -8.04
C ALA A 169 -9.38 30.47 -7.51
N HIS A 170 -8.54 31.12 -6.72
CA HIS A 170 -8.88 32.34 -6.00
C HIS A 170 -7.92 33.49 -6.29
N ASP A 171 -8.44 34.71 -6.23
CA ASP A 171 -7.59 35.89 -6.15
C ASP A 171 -7.28 36.14 -4.67
N VAL A 172 -6.02 36.37 -4.34
CA VAL A 172 -5.57 36.66 -2.97
C VAL A 172 -4.72 37.93 -2.98
N GLN A 173 -4.92 38.80 -2.01
CA GLN A 173 -4.13 40.02 -1.90
C GLN A 173 -2.73 39.71 -1.37
N SER A 174 -1.72 40.16 -2.11
CA SER A 174 -0.30 40.04 -1.79
C SER A 174 0.30 41.43 -1.61
N PRO A 175 0.93 41.73 -0.46
CA PRO A 175 1.58 43.02 -0.24
C PRO A 175 2.67 43.36 -1.27
N LEU A 176 3.25 42.35 -1.92
CA LEU A 176 4.36 42.51 -2.88
C LEU A 176 3.92 42.50 -4.34
N MET A 177 2.74 41.96 -4.64
CA MET A 177 2.30 41.70 -6.04
C MET A 177 0.95 42.31 -6.40
N GLY A 178 0.29 42.99 -5.46
CA GLY A 178 -1.12 43.36 -5.63
C GLY A 178 -2.00 42.11 -5.59
N THR A 179 -2.76 41.85 -6.65
CA THR A 179 -3.64 40.67 -6.71
C THR A 179 -2.87 39.45 -7.22
N ASN A 180 -2.72 38.41 -6.39
CA ASN A 180 -2.11 37.14 -6.75
C ASN A 180 -3.17 36.06 -7.00
N ALA A 181 -2.80 34.95 -7.64
CA ALA A 181 -3.67 33.80 -7.90
C ALA A 181 -3.21 32.56 -7.11
N ARG A 182 -4.19 31.78 -6.62
CA ARG A 182 -3.95 30.57 -5.84
C ARG A 182 -4.91 29.43 -6.23
N GLY A 183 -4.40 28.21 -6.31
CA GLY A 183 -5.20 27.00 -6.55
C GLY A 183 -5.36 26.17 -5.28
N GLN A 184 -6.46 26.32 -4.56
CA GLN A 184 -6.72 25.56 -3.33
C GLN A 184 -7.33 24.19 -3.64
N ILE A 185 -6.69 23.11 -3.15
CA ILE A 185 -7.18 21.73 -3.30
C ILE A 185 -7.11 20.96 -1.98
N VAL A 186 -7.86 19.85 -1.93
CA VAL A 186 -7.69 18.80 -0.94
C VAL A 186 -7.70 17.45 -1.64
N ALA A 187 -6.62 16.68 -1.50
CA ALA A 187 -6.60 15.28 -1.87
C ALA A 187 -7.20 14.45 -0.72
N VAL A 188 -8.07 13.51 -1.07
CA VAL A 188 -8.72 12.58 -0.15
C VAL A 188 -8.39 11.17 -0.60
N ALA A 189 -7.69 10.41 0.23
CA ALA A 189 -7.50 8.98 0.05
C ALA A 189 -8.50 8.21 0.91
N LYS A 190 -9.48 7.57 0.27
CA LYS A 190 -10.50 6.75 0.94
C LYS A 190 -10.05 5.30 1.00
N LEU A 191 -9.86 4.77 2.20
CA LEU A 191 -9.35 3.43 2.45
C LEU A 191 -10.43 2.37 2.19
N SER A 192 -9.98 1.20 1.74
CA SER A 192 -10.79 0.00 1.54
C SER A 192 -10.02 -1.23 2.03
N PRO A 193 -10.66 -2.19 2.70
CA PRO A 193 -12.10 -2.21 3.03
C PRO A 193 -12.45 -1.24 4.17
N PRO A 194 -13.74 -0.87 4.33
CA PRO A 194 -14.18 -0.08 5.48
C PRO A 194 -13.78 -0.73 6.83
N GLY A 195 -13.38 0.10 7.79
CA GLY A 195 -12.93 -0.28 9.12
C GLY A 195 -11.41 -0.50 9.24
N ILE A 196 -10.67 -0.66 8.14
CA ILE A 196 -9.21 -0.88 8.18
C ILE A 196 -8.48 0.28 8.86
N GLY A 197 -8.93 1.50 8.61
CA GLY A 197 -8.33 2.69 9.16
C GLY A 197 -8.49 2.80 10.68
N GLN A 198 -9.59 2.29 11.24
CA GLN A 198 -9.76 2.14 12.70
C GLN A 198 -8.77 1.13 13.27
N VAL A 199 -8.61 -0.03 12.60
CA VAL A 199 -7.69 -1.09 13.01
C VAL A 199 -6.23 -0.58 13.01
N LEU A 200 -5.84 0.18 11.98
CA LEU A 200 -4.52 0.80 11.89
C LEU A 200 -4.34 1.92 12.91
N SER A 201 -5.39 2.72 13.18
CA SER A 201 -5.33 3.80 14.15
C SER A 201 -5.19 3.28 15.58
N ALA A 202 -5.99 2.27 15.95
CA ALA A 202 -5.94 1.62 17.27
C ALA A 202 -4.59 0.95 17.58
N THR A 203 -3.82 0.61 16.55
CA THR A 203 -2.48 0.01 16.68
C THR A 203 -1.35 1.03 16.48
N GLY A 204 -1.67 2.31 16.31
CA GLY A 204 -0.69 3.37 16.02
C GLY A 204 0.01 3.21 14.66
N LYS A 205 -0.50 2.36 13.76
CA LYS A 205 0.08 2.07 12.44
C LYS A 205 -0.44 2.97 11.32
N HIS A 206 -1.36 3.88 11.62
CA HIS A 206 -1.77 4.93 10.69
C HIS A 206 -0.62 5.88 10.29
N THR A 207 0.43 5.99 11.10
CA THR A 207 1.63 6.79 10.78
C THR A 207 2.50 6.19 9.67
N LEU A 208 2.19 4.97 9.22
CA LEU A 208 2.85 4.35 8.07
C LEU A 208 2.26 4.82 6.74
N PHE A 209 1.17 5.58 6.77
CA PHE A 209 0.62 6.21 5.57
C PHE A 209 1.46 7.41 5.16
N ASN A 210 1.55 7.63 3.85
CA ASN A 210 2.13 8.84 3.27
C ASN A 210 1.39 9.18 1.98
N LEU A 211 0.79 10.36 1.90
CA LEU A 211 0.18 10.84 0.67
C LEU A 211 1.24 11.57 -0.16
N ARG A 212 1.80 10.86 -1.14
CA ARG A 212 2.87 11.37 -2.00
C ARG A 212 2.30 12.26 -3.08
N ARG A 213 3.10 13.23 -3.50
CA ARG A 213 2.80 14.13 -4.61
C ARG A 213 4.01 14.31 -5.48
N GLU A 214 3.80 14.33 -6.79
CA GLU A 214 4.77 14.82 -7.75
C GLU A 214 4.18 15.90 -8.62
N VAL A 215 5.05 16.75 -9.17
CA VAL A 215 4.70 17.87 -10.03
C VAL A 215 5.55 17.87 -11.29
N ALA A 216 4.96 18.23 -12.42
CA ALA A 216 5.64 18.64 -13.64
C ALA A 216 5.18 20.06 -13.95
N ALA A 217 6.09 21.03 -13.89
CA ALA A 217 5.74 22.45 -13.98
C ALA A 217 6.50 23.17 -15.08
N HIS A 218 5.85 24.17 -15.67
CA HIS A 218 6.45 25.16 -16.56
C HIS A 218 6.12 26.55 -16.00
N ASP A 219 7.09 27.18 -15.35
CA ASP A 219 6.93 28.52 -14.78
C ASP A 219 7.68 29.56 -15.62
N PHE A 220 7.08 30.74 -15.79
CA PHE A 220 7.66 31.85 -16.52
C PHE A 220 7.49 33.15 -15.72
N THR A 221 8.52 33.99 -15.73
CA THR A 221 8.43 35.37 -15.23
C THR A 221 9.05 36.29 -16.26
N ASP A 222 8.40 37.41 -16.54
CA ASP A 222 8.89 38.42 -17.50
C ASP A 222 9.26 37.80 -18.85
N GLY A 223 8.40 36.88 -19.31
CA GLY A 223 8.55 36.10 -20.54
C GLY A 223 9.69 35.07 -20.57
N THR A 224 10.39 34.87 -19.45
CA THR A 224 11.54 33.95 -19.34
C THR A 224 11.17 32.74 -18.50
N ARG A 225 11.53 31.54 -18.96
CA ARG A 225 11.32 30.30 -18.18
C ARG A 225 12.18 30.35 -16.92
N GLN A 226 11.55 30.13 -15.77
CA GLN A 226 12.27 29.99 -14.51
C GLN A 226 13.02 28.66 -14.49
N ALA A 227 14.28 28.65 -14.05
CA ALA A 227 15.09 27.43 -13.97
C ALA A 227 14.97 26.69 -12.62
N PHE A 228 14.22 27.25 -11.66
CA PHE A 228 14.22 26.76 -10.28
C PHE A 228 13.03 25.86 -9.89
N LYS A 229 13.35 25.00 -8.91
CA LYS A 229 12.55 24.06 -8.08
C LYS A 229 11.65 23.04 -8.77
N LYS A 230 10.92 23.36 -9.84
CA LYS A 230 9.90 22.46 -10.41
C LYS A 230 9.75 22.57 -11.93
N SER A 231 10.46 23.52 -12.54
CA SER A 231 10.30 23.88 -13.95
C SER A 231 10.96 22.92 -14.94
N THR A 232 11.49 21.79 -14.49
CA THR A 232 12.15 20.78 -15.32
C THR A 232 11.10 19.89 -15.98
N GLY A 233 11.26 19.54 -17.27
CA GLY A 233 10.25 18.82 -18.07
C GLY A 233 9.89 17.38 -17.64
N GLY A 234 10.22 16.97 -16.40
CA GLY A 234 9.87 15.68 -15.82
C GLY A 234 9.13 15.84 -14.48
N TRP A 235 8.62 14.73 -13.96
CA TRP A 235 7.98 14.68 -12.64
C TRP A 235 9.03 14.78 -11.52
N VAL A 236 8.79 15.65 -10.54
CA VAL A 236 9.64 15.83 -9.35
C VAL A 236 8.80 15.70 -8.08
N ASP A 237 9.39 15.19 -7.00
CA ASP A 237 8.70 15.06 -5.70
C ASP A 237 8.29 16.45 -5.18
N ASP A 238 7.02 16.55 -4.79
CA ASP A 238 6.41 17.73 -4.19
C ASP A 238 5.57 17.36 -2.97
N THR A 239 5.92 16.27 -2.29
CA THR A 239 5.20 15.82 -1.10
C THR A 239 5.33 16.83 0.05
N LEU A 240 4.21 17.36 0.54
CA LEU A 240 4.15 18.26 1.69
C LEU A 240 3.70 17.52 2.96
N GLN A 241 4.63 16.81 3.62
CA GLN A 241 4.30 16.00 4.82
C GLN A 241 3.56 16.80 5.90
N GLY A 242 3.93 18.09 6.08
CA GLY A 242 3.30 18.96 7.06
C GLY A 242 1.84 19.30 6.76
N MET A 243 1.33 19.02 5.56
CA MET A 243 -0.06 19.30 5.17
C MET A 243 -0.98 18.09 5.21
N GLN A 244 -0.43 16.92 5.50
CA GLN A 244 -1.19 15.68 5.60
C GLN A 244 -1.88 15.56 6.97
N VAL A 245 -3.08 14.98 6.98
CA VAL A 245 -3.80 14.57 8.19
C VAL A 245 -3.95 13.05 8.15
N LEU A 246 -3.03 12.36 8.82
CA LEU A 246 -3.01 10.88 8.84
C LEU A 246 -3.90 10.29 9.94
N THR A 247 -4.18 11.06 11.00
CA THR A 247 -5.02 10.63 12.13
C THR A 247 -6.47 10.41 11.73
N SER A 248 -6.93 11.03 10.64
CA SER A 248 -8.27 10.80 10.09
C SER A 248 -8.43 9.40 9.50
N ALA A 249 -7.35 8.61 9.39
CA ALA A 249 -7.47 7.21 9.00
C ALA A 249 -8.49 6.46 9.87
N ALA A 250 -8.76 6.86 11.12
CA ALA A 250 -9.81 6.27 11.94
C ALA A 250 -11.24 6.35 11.31
N SER A 251 -11.47 7.24 10.35
CA SER A 251 -12.69 7.32 9.54
C SER A 251 -12.50 6.80 8.11
N ASP A 252 -11.46 5.99 7.87
CA ASP A 252 -11.07 5.47 6.56
C ASP A 252 -10.75 6.55 5.51
N GLU A 253 -10.39 7.77 5.93
CA GLU A 253 -10.04 8.86 5.03
C GLU A 253 -8.73 9.51 5.46
N ILE A 254 -7.88 9.84 4.50
CA ILE A 254 -6.62 10.54 4.73
C ILE A 254 -6.61 11.77 3.83
N TYR A 255 -6.25 12.92 4.40
CA TYR A 255 -6.29 14.19 3.69
C TYR A 255 -4.89 14.75 3.46
N ASP A 256 -4.68 15.39 2.31
CA ASP A 256 -3.53 16.25 2.03
C ASP A 256 -4.06 17.57 1.44
N THR A 257 -3.67 18.69 2.04
CA THR A 257 -4.17 20.02 1.63
C THR A 257 -3.06 20.78 0.91
N ASP A 258 -3.40 21.39 -0.21
CA ASP A 258 -2.44 22.19 -0.97
C ASP A 258 -3.05 23.49 -1.48
N ALA A 259 -2.16 24.43 -1.76
CA ALA A 259 -2.49 25.76 -2.23
C ALA A 259 -1.32 26.36 -3.03
N PRO A 260 -0.95 25.79 -4.19
CA PRO A 260 0.03 26.41 -5.06
C PRO A 260 -0.35 27.84 -5.42
N ASP A 261 0.64 28.73 -5.34
CA ASP A 261 0.56 30.13 -5.70
C ASP A 261 1.26 30.38 -7.03
N LEU A 262 0.88 31.48 -7.69
CA LEU A 262 1.66 32.01 -8.81
C LEU A 262 2.98 32.64 -8.30
N PRO A 263 4.11 32.43 -9.00
CA PRO A 263 5.40 33.00 -8.61
C PRO A 263 5.42 34.53 -8.73
N ALA A 264 6.23 35.19 -7.89
CA ALA A 264 6.44 36.63 -7.99
C ALA A 264 7.24 37.02 -9.24
N GLY A 265 6.72 37.97 -10.02
CA GLY A 265 7.39 38.57 -11.19
C GLY A 265 7.42 40.09 -11.09
N ALA A 266 8.33 40.74 -11.84
CA ALA A 266 8.44 42.20 -11.85
C ALA A 266 7.36 42.86 -12.73
N GLN A 267 7.00 42.24 -13.84
CA GLN A 267 5.99 42.72 -14.79
C GLN A 267 4.94 41.67 -15.13
N THR A 268 5.39 40.42 -15.35
CA THR A 268 4.51 39.29 -15.67
C THR A 268 4.96 38.01 -14.99
N ALA A 269 4.00 37.13 -14.72
CA ALA A 269 4.27 35.82 -14.17
C ALA A 269 3.23 34.80 -14.66
N GLU A 270 3.67 33.58 -14.87
CA GLU A 270 2.86 32.46 -15.36
C GLU A 270 3.31 31.17 -14.68
N THR A 271 2.35 30.31 -14.34
CA THR A 271 2.61 28.96 -13.83
C THR A 271 1.67 27.98 -14.52
N TYR A 272 2.20 26.81 -14.87
CA TYR A 272 1.45 25.72 -15.50
C TYR A 272 1.95 24.42 -14.90
N ASN A 273 1.15 23.82 -14.02
CA ASN A 273 1.56 22.71 -13.18
C ASN A 273 0.61 21.55 -13.36
N ASN A 274 1.17 20.38 -13.66
CA ASN A 274 0.48 19.11 -13.53
C ASN A 274 0.95 18.42 -12.27
N PHE A 275 0.02 17.83 -11.53
CA PHE A 275 0.29 17.08 -10.32
C PHE A 275 -0.26 15.67 -10.44
N ARG A 276 0.41 14.75 -9.75
CA ARG A 276 -0.11 13.41 -9.48
C ARG A 276 0.11 13.08 -8.02
N GLN A 277 -0.92 12.56 -7.37
CA GLN A 277 -0.90 12.20 -5.96
C GLN A 277 -1.32 10.75 -5.77
N TRP A 278 -0.71 10.07 -4.80
CA TRP A 278 -1.06 8.69 -4.46
C TRP A 278 -0.84 8.45 -2.97
N LEU A 279 -1.49 7.41 -2.44
CA LEU A 279 -1.27 6.94 -1.09
C LEU A 279 -0.25 5.82 -1.09
N GLU A 280 0.69 5.88 -0.15
CA GLU A 280 1.54 4.77 0.24
C GLU A 280 1.18 4.30 1.63
N TRP A 281 1.37 3.00 1.87
CA TRP A 281 1.36 2.41 3.20
C TRP A 281 2.65 1.62 3.40
N ASP A 282 3.42 1.98 4.41
CA ASP A 282 4.72 1.37 4.72
C ASP A 282 5.70 1.45 3.54
N GLY A 283 5.69 2.59 2.83
CA GLY A 283 6.51 2.82 1.63
C GLY A 283 6.05 2.09 0.38
N ARG A 284 4.87 1.47 0.39
CA ARG A 284 4.30 0.76 -0.76
C ARG A 284 3.09 1.48 -1.33
N PRO A 285 3.02 1.72 -2.66
CA PRO A 285 1.85 2.31 -3.28
C PRO A 285 0.59 1.47 -3.02
N CYS A 286 -0.44 2.09 -2.45
CA CYS A 286 -1.71 1.45 -2.14
C CYS A 286 -2.91 2.20 -2.75
N SER A 287 -2.68 3.01 -3.78
CA SER A 287 -3.72 3.64 -4.59
C SER A 287 -3.28 3.78 -6.05
N ASN A 288 -4.21 4.19 -6.91
CA ASN A 288 -3.86 4.79 -8.21
C ASN A 288 -3.50 6.27 -8.02
N TYR A 289 -2.97 6.91 -9.07
CA TYR A 289 -2.80 8.36 -9.08
C TYR A 289 -4.15 9.09 -9.13
N GLY A 290 -4.29 10.13 -8.31
CA GLY A 290 -5.19 11.25 -8.53
C GLY A 290 -4.44 12.37 -9.25
N TYR A 291 -4.90 12.72 -10.46
CA TYR A 291 -4.30 13.78 -11.27
C TYR A 291 -5.06 15.10 -11.10
N TRP A 292 -4.32 16.20 -11.06
CA TRP A 292 -4.89 17.55 -11.05
C TRP A 292 -3.89 18.57 -11.60
N HIS A 293 -4.38 19.75 -11.93
CA HIS A 293 -3.56 20.83 -12.47
C HIS A 293 -3.84 22.16 -11.80
N TRP A 294 -2.85 23.05 -11.86
CA TRP A 294 -2.97 24.47 -11.51
C TRP A 294 -2.31 25.29 -12.62
N GLN A 295 -3.01 26.32 -13.08
CA GLN A 295 -2.42 27.32 -13.96
C GLN A 295 -2.89 28.72 -13.59
N ALA A 296 -1.99 29.68 -13.70
CA ALA A 296 -2.33 31.07 -13.51
C ALA A 296 -1.41 31.99 -14.31
N ARG A 297 -1.91 33.20 -14.55
CA ARG A 297 -1.18 34.29 -15.18
C ARG A 297 -1.45 35.59 -14.46
N TRP A 298 -0.42 36.42 -14.44
CA TRP A 298 -0.42 37.72 -13.79
C TRP A 298 0.34 38.71 -14.66
N LYS A 299 -0.21 39.91 -14.78
CA LYS A 299 0.39 41.04 -15.49
C LYS A 299 -0.02 42.34 -14.82
N ASP A 300 0.93 43.25 -14.63
CA ASP A 300 0.67 44.60 -14.12
C ASP A 300 -0.18 44.60 -12.83
N GLN A 301 0.19 43.76 -11.86
CA GLN A 301 -0.49 43.61 -10.56
C GLN A 301 -1.91 43.02 -10.59
N GLN A 302 -2.32 42.45 -11.72
CA GLN A 302 -3.62 41.82 -11.89
C GLN A 302 -3.53 40.38 -12.38
N VAL A 303 -4.40 39.53 -11.86
CA VAL A 303 -4.59 38.15 -12.33
C VAL A 303 -5.36 38.18 -13.64
N THR A 304 -4.83 37.53 -14.67
CA THR A 304 -5.43 37.46 -16.02
C THR A 304 -5.90 36.06 -16.37
N LEU A 305 -5.41 35.04 -15.66
CA LEU A 305 -5.85 33.65 -15.74
C LEU A 305 -5.68 33.01 -14.36
N LYS A 306 -6.66 32.20 -13.95
CA LYS A 306 -6.52 31.27 -12.83
C LYS A 306 -7.43 30.07 -13.09
N ASP A 307 -6.91 28.88 -12.90
CA ASP A 307 -7.66 27.64 -13.09
C ASP A 307 -7.03 26.50 -12.30
N VAL A 308 -7.87 25.75 -11.59
CA VAL A 308 -7.49 24.54 -10.87
C VAL A 308 -8.52 23.45 -11.20
N GLY A 309 -8.04 22.29 -11.61
CA GLY A 309 -8.91 21.25 -12.13
C GLY A 309 -8.34 19.84 -11.98
N GLN A 310 -9.17 18.85 -12.30
CA GLN A 310 -8.76 17.45 -12.32
C GLN A 310 -8.10 17.11 -13.65
N GLY A 311 -7.21 16.12 -13.64
CA GLY A 311 -6.46 15.69 -14.83
C GLY A 311 -5.15 16.45 -15.00
N SER A 312 -4.70 16.53 -16.26
CA SER A 312 -3.46 17.22 -16.63
C SER A 312 -3.72 18.13 -17.82
N ILE A 313 -3.02 19.26 -17.86
CA ILE A 313 -2.97 20.17 -19.00
C ILE A 313 -1.75 19.90 -19.88
N THR A 314 -1.78 20.39 -21.12
CA THR A 314 -0.57 20.46 -21.95
C THR A 314 0.33 21.57 -21.44
N LEU A 315 1.55 21.23 -21.04
CA LEU A 315 2.53 22.21 -20.57
C LEU A 315 3.06 23.03 -21.76
N PRO A 316 2.96 24.38 -21.72
CA PRO A 316 3.33 25.21 -22.86
C PRO A 316 4.86 25.28 -23.02
N ALA A 317 5.37 25.08 -24.23
CA ALA A 317 6.82 25.13 -24.48
C ALA A 317 7.43 26.55 -24.34
N GLN A 318 6.61 27.59 -24.41
CA GLN A 318 7.03 29.00 -24.35
C GLN A 318 6.06 29.80 -23.47
N ALA A 319 6.57 30.92 -22.93
CA ALA A 319 5.75 31.89 -22.22
C ALA A 319 4.63 32.46 -23.12
N PHE A 320 3.47 32.72 -22.52
CA PHE A 320 2.39 33.47 -23.15
C PHE A 320 2.79 34.93 -23.31
N TYR A 321 3.31 35.54 -22.24
CA TYR A 321 3.88 36.87 -22.28
C TYR A 321 5.28 36.82 -22.88
N LYS A 322 5.53 37.69 -23.86
CA LYS A 322 6.87 37.83 -24.43
C LYS A 322 7.72 38.71 -23.51
N LYS A 323 9.04 38.49 -23.57
CA LYS A 323 9.99 39.34 -22.87
C LYS A 323 9.74 40.80 -23.34
N PRO A 324 9.59 41.76 -22.42
CA PRO A 324 9.42 43.17 -22.74
C PRO A 324 10.55 43.72 -23.60
#